data_AF-Q095Z3-F1
#
_entry.id   AF-Q095Z3-F1
#
_cell.length_a   1.000
_cell.length_b   1.000
_cell.length_c   1.000
_cell.angle_alpha   90.00
_cell.angle_beta   90.00
_cell.angle_gamma   90.00
#
_symmetry.space_group_name_H-M   'P 1'
#
loop_
_entity.id
_entity.type
_entity.pdbx_description
1 polymer ?
#
loop_
_entity_poly.entity_id
_entity_poly.type
_entity_poly.pdbx_seq_one_letter_code
_entity_poly.pdbx_strand_id
1 'polypeptide(L)'
;MFSISSQKCQTSLFRVQRKIGNAMSTWKYAALIVLLCWGAAPLDAGAQPLMDWPLGQSVNSVPVMGYNVHIRRRFAAAEPGWKDGRQHTGIDLYWDDNDTEGTAGAPVYAALSGVVVCLPSTSFTPGKVVVLMHKDLAGAEFYSMYGHVEPASWLRLNQVVNRGEPIAVVAENPDEPLQAHLHFELRSWPTSPVTNDCLGPGYAPLGQTAAGLNWWDPVDFYYNHRPLPSSTVAFVDTEFRLRAEPSTNANILSSNNPAGPVDVAGVHPNTVDNSNGTEWWYETYFEDEQAGTVPAYVPGARPEPQAGFYGTYLHVGEVRHLDTACQCAFGQDQHRRPIHSSLTYCGYHVCGADNFAYECRASGWVYKDIPCDAPPTCPCGDFADMYGAIEANKTYCGMRVCGSTNDRIYECTDSGWVEQAASCN
;
A
#
# COMPACT_ATOMS: atom_id res chain seq x y z
N MET A 1 -26.97 19.83 -16.03
CA MET A 1 -26.85 21.29 -15.84
C MET A 1 -26.37 21.54 -14.42
N PHE A 2 -25.09 21.86 -14.23
CA PHE A 2 -24.56 22.72 -13.15
C PHE A 2 -23.07 22.94 -13.47
N SER A 3 -22.77 24.09 -14.08
CA SER A 3 -21.42 24.62 -14.32
C SER A 3 -21.34 25.94 -13.56
N ILE A 4 -20.87 25.91 -12.31
CA ILE A 4 -20.79 27.11 -11.43
C ILE A 4 -19.37 27.34 -10.87
N SER A 5 -18.44 26.39 -11.01
CA SER A 5 -17.11 26.52 -10.40
C SER A 5 -16.18 27.49 -11.15
N SER A 6 -16.22 27.55 -12.49
CA SER A 6 -15.27 28.40 -13.25
C SER A 6 -15.66 29.89 -13.32
N GLN A 7 -16.93 30.24 -13.11
CA GLN A 7 -17.42 31.62 -13.26
C GLN A 7 -17.01 32.57 -12.12
N LYS A 8 -16.78 32.05 -10.90
CA LYS A 8 -16.38 32.89 -9.76
C LYS A 8 -14.92 33.36 -9.84
N CYS A 9 -14.06 32.58 -10.51
CA CYS A 9 -12.66 32.97 -10.74
C CYS A 9 -12.58 34.07 -11.82
N GLN A 10 -13.35 33.95 -12.89
CA GLN A 10 -13.41 34.96 -13.96
C GLN A 10 -14.03 36.29 -13.52
N THR A 11 -15.04 36.28 -12.65
CA THR A 11 -15.72 37.51 -12.19
C THR A 11 -14.88 38.35 -11.21
N SER A 12 -13.95 37.72 -10.47
CA SER A 12 -13.00 38.44 -9.61
C SER A 12 -11.87 39.10 -10.42
N LEU A 13 -11.45 38.48 -11.53
CA LEU A 13 -10.48 39.02 -12.50
C LEU A 13 -10.92 40.35 -13.12
N PHE A 14 -12.21 40.49 -13.47
CA PHE A 14 -12.74 41.72 -14.06
C PHE A 14 -12.84 42.90 -13.07
N ARG A 15 -13.02 42.65 -11.77
CA ARG A 15 -13.09 43.72 -10.75
C ARG A 15 -11.71 44.28 -10.39
N VAL A 16 -10.65 43.46 -10.43
CA VAL A 16 -9.28 43.92 -10.15
C VAL A 16 -8.73 44.76 -11.31
N GLN A 17 -9.03 44.41 -12.57
CA GLN A 17 -8.63 45.22 -13.74
C GLN A 17 -9.22 46.64 -13.75
N ARG A 18 -10.38 46.87 -13.11
CA ARG A 18 -10.99 48.22 -13.06
C ARG A 18 -10.39 49.15 -12.02
N LYS A 19 -9.64 48.66 -11.03
CA LYS A 19 -9.15 49.46 -9.90
C LYS A 19 -7.67 49.84 -9.97
N ILE A 20 -6.90 49.26 -10.90
CA ILE A 20 -5.46 49.52 -11.02
C ILE A 20 -5.20 50.05 -12.42
N GLY A 21 -5.16 51.37 -12.57
CA GLY A 21 -4.89 52.02 -13.85
C GLY A 21 -3.50 51.67 -14.39
N ASN A 22 -3.45 51.31 -15.68
CA ASN A 22 -2.38 51.31 -16.70
C ASN A 22 -0.87 51.39 -16.33
N ALA A 23 -0.42 51.07 -15.13
CA ALA A 23 0.96 51.35 -14.68
C ALA A 23 1.84 50.12 -14.40
N MET A 24 1.46 48.91 -14.80
CA MET A 24 2.34 47.73 -14.65
C MET A 24 2.33 46.83 -15.88
N SER A 25 3.54 46.37 -16.27
CA SER A 25 3.76 45.57 -17.47
C SER A 25 3.11 44.18 -17.35
N THR A 26 2.51 43.75 -18.46
CA THR A 26 1.71 42.53 -18.65
C THR A 26 2.38 41.24 -18.21
N TRP A 27 3.71 41.20 -18.14
CA TRP A 27 4.48 40.01 -17.76
C TRP A 27 4.42 39.68 -16.26
N LYS A 28 4.25 40.68 -15.38
CA LYS A 28 4.15 40.44 -13.92
C LYS A 28 2.80 39.83 -13.51
N TYR A 29 1.74 40.05 -14.29
CA TYR A 29 0.43 39.45 -14.05
C TYR A 29 0.38 37.96 -14.41
N ALA A 30 1.08 37.53 -15.47
CA ALA A 30 1.12 36.12 -15.85
C ALA A 30 1.77 35.25 -14.76
N ALA A 31 2.87 35.72 -14.15
CA ALA A 31 3.54 34.99 -13.07
C ALA A 31 2.70 34.93 -11.77
N LEU A 32 1.97 36.00 -11.42
CA LEU A 32 1.10 36.03 -10.24
C LEU A 32 -0.18 35.20 -10.41
N ILE A 33 -0.71 35.10 -11.64
CA ILE A 33 -1.91 34.31 -11.97
C ILE A 33 -1.58 32.81 -12.01
N VAL A 34 -0.39 32.41 -12.47
CA VAL A 34 0.08 31.02 -12.40
C VAL A 34 0.27 30.58 -10.94
N LEU A 35 0.73 31.48 -10.04
CA LEU A 35 0.85 31.18 -8.61
C LEU A 35 -0.49 31.07 -7.85
N LEU A 36 -1.54 31.79 -8.29
CA LEU A 36 -2.84 31.78 -7.61
C LEU A 36 -3.80 30.69 -8.14
N CYS A 37 -3.53 30.13 -9.32
CA CYS A 37 -4.32 29.05 -9.91
C CYS A 37 -3.71 27.64 -9.72
N TRP A 38 -2.51 27.54 -9.14
CA TRP A 38 -2.00 26.31 -8.52
C TRP A 38 -2.64 26.09 -7.12
N GLY A 39 -3.95 26.34 -7.04
CA GLY A 39 -4.75 25.86 -5.93
C GLY A 39 -4.76 24.34 -5.98
N ALA A 40 -4.46 23.73 -4.84
CA ALA A 40 -4.46 22.29 -4.60
C ALA A 40 -5.40 21.54 -5.55
N ALA A 41 -4.89 20.50 -6.21
CA ALA A 41 -5.74 19.56 -6.92
C ALA A 41 -6.92 19.21 -6.00
N PRO A 42 -8.18 19.31 -6.48
CA PRO A 42 -9.33 19.01 -5.66
C PRO A 42 -9.12 17.61 -5.08
N LEU A 43 -9.17 17.49 -3.76
CA LEU A 43 -9.34 16.20 -3.09
C LEU A 43 -10.48 15.49 -3.83
N ASP A 44 -10.22 14.32 -4.39
CA ASP A 44 -11.14 13.57 -5.25
C ASP A 44 -12.52 13.51 -4.59
N ALA A 45 -13.48 14.30 -5.10
CA ALA A 45 -14.71 14.63 -4.40
C ALA A 45 -15.77 13.51 -4.38
N GLY A 46 -15.35 12.25 -4.33
CA GLY A 46 -16.27 11.11 -4.37
C GLY A 46 -15.68 9.74 -4.04
N ALA A 47 -14.37 9.61 -3.82
CA ALA A 47 -13.77 8.36 -3.36
C ALA A 47 -13.57 8.41 -1.84
N GLN A 48 -13.95 7.35 -1.12
CA GLN A 48 -13.57 7.20 0.30
C GLN A 48 -12.06 7.44 0.42
N PRO A 49 -11.59 8.10 1.48
CA PRO A 49 -10.18 8.36 1.63
C PRO A 49 -9.46 7.02 1.80
N LEU A 50 -8.75 6.55 0.77
CA LEU A 50 -8.01 5.29 0.90
C LEU A 50 -6.80 5.51 1.78
N MET A 51 -6.64 4.64 2.77
CA MET A 51 -5.50 4.65 3.68
C MET A 51 -4.48 3.60 3.27
N ASP A 52 -3.20 3.98 3.29
CA ASP A 52 -2.06 3.07 3.24
C ASP A 52 -1.32 3.08 4.58
N TRP A 53 -0.42 2.11 4.77
CA TRP A 53 0.45 2.10 5.93
C TRP A 53 1.47 3.25 5.87
N PRO A 54 1.80 3.90 7.00
CA PRO A 54 2.69 5.06 7.02
C PRO A 54 4.18 4.69 6.99
N LEU A 55 4.51 3.40 6.93
CA LEU A 55 5.86 2.84 6.97
C LEU A 55 5.95 1.70 5.95
N GLY A 56 7.12 1.48 5.35
CA GLY A 56 7.34 0.39 4.38
C GLY A 56 8.75 0.40 3.77
N GLN A 57 9.16 -0.73 3.18
CA GLN A 57 10.44 -0.85 2.43
C GLN A 57 10.28 -0.52 0.96
N SER A 58 11.38 -0.09 0.34
CA SER A 58 11.45 -0.04 -1.12
C SER A 58 11.80 -1.41 -1.69
N VAL A 59 10.96 -1.91 -2.59
CA VAL A 59 11.24 -3.13 -3.38
C VAL A 59 11.55 -2.67 -4.80
N ASN A 60 12.77 -2.94 -5.28
CA ASN A 60 13.24 -2.47 -6.59
C ASN A 60 13.09 -0.95 -6.78
N SER A 61 13.39 -0.15 -5.75
CA SER A 61 13.23 1.32 -5.71
C SER A 61 11.79 1.83 -5.73
N VAL A 62 10.79 0.95 -5.64
CA VAL A 62 9.39 1.34 -5.47
C VAL A 62 9.04 1.22 -4.00
N PRO A 63 8.58 2.29 -3.33
CA PRO A 63 8.14 2.18 -1.94
C PRO A 63 6.89 1.29 -1.86
N VAL A 64 6.93 0.32 -0.96
CA VAL A 64 5.85 -0.64 -0.74
C VAL A 64 5.35 -0.47 0.69
N MET A 65 4.26 0.28 0.84
CA MET A 65 3.69 0.59 2.15
C MET A 65 3.25 -0.69 2.87
N GLY A 66 3.68 -0.85 4.11
CA GLY A 66 3.42 -2.04 4.95
C GLY A 66 4.42 -3.17 4.74
N TYR A 67 5.31 -3.13 3.75
CA TYR A 67 6.28 -4.20 3.54
C TYR A 67 7.37 -4.21 4.61
N ASN A 68 7.60 -5.38 5.23
CA ASN A 68 8.51 -5.61 6.36
C ASN A 68 8.25 -4.67 7.55
N VAL A 69 6.98 -4.38 7.80
CA VAL A 69 6.54 -3.61 8.97
C VAL A 69 5.80 -4.53 9.92
N HIS A 70 5.98 -4.32 11.22
CA HIS A 70 5.25 -5.06 12.23
C HIS A 70 4.71 -4.15 13.34
N ILE A 71 3.53 -4.47 13.84
CA ILE A 71 2.91 -3.80 14.98
C ILE A 71 3.52 -4.41 16.26
N ARG A 72 4.32 -3.61 16.97
CA ARG A 72 4.89 -4.00 18.28
C ARG A 72 3.96 -3.68 19.44
N ARG A 73 3.15 -2.62 19.31
CA ARG A 73 2.13 -2.26 20.29
C ARG A 73 0.83 -1.91 19.58
N ARG A 74 -0.26 -2.55 20.01
CA ARG A 74 -1.59 -2.36 19.43
C ARG A 74 -2.31 -1.17 20.03
N PHE A 75 -3.34 -0.71 19.34
CA PHE A 75 -4.34 0.19 19.89
C PHE A 75 -5.02 -0.44 21.10
N ALA A 76 -5.33 0.40 22.09
CA ALA A 76 -5.95 0.02 23.36
C ALA A 76 -5.21 -1.02 24.21
N ALA A 77 -4.00 -1.45 23.81
CA ALA A 77 -3.17 -2.31 24.62
C ALA A 77 -2.79 -1.59 25.93
N ALA A 78 -2.89 -2.31 27.04
CA ALA A 78 -2.40 -1.81 28.32
C ALA A 78 -0.86 -1.76 28.29
N GLU A 79 -0.28 -0.66 28.75
CA GLU A 79 1.17 -0.51 28.76
C GLU A 79 1.84 -1.49 29.74
N PRO A 80 2.74 -2.39 29.28
CA PRO A 80 3.36 -3.40 30.17
C PRO A 80 4.23 -2.78 31.28
N GLY A 81 4.79 -1.58 31.04
CA GLY A 81 5.67 -0.87 31.97
C GLY A 81 4.94 0.02 32.98
N TRP A 82 3.74 0.51 32.64
CA TRP A 82 2.92 1.31 33.53
C TRP A 82 1.81 0.42 34.10
N LYS A 83 2.02 -0.03 35.33
CA LYS A 83 1.08 -0.88 36.08
C LYS A 83 -0.30 -0.25 36.32
N ASP A 84 -0.55 0.93 35.79
CA ASP A 84 -1.80 1.68 35.96
C ASP A 84 -2.87 1.30 34.92
N GLY A 85 -2.52 0.56 33.86
CA GLY A 85 -3.48 0.02 32.90
C GLY A 85 -4.00 1.03 31.88
N ARG A 86 -3.28 2.14 31.67
CA ARG A 86 -3.59 3.07 30.58
C ARG A 86 -3.52 2.40 29.21
N GLN A 87 -4.44 2.81 28.35
CA GLN A 87 -4.59 2.27 27.00
C GLN A 87 -3.78 3.08 25.99
N HIS A 88 -3.06 2.37 25.13
CA HIS A 88 -2.34 2.96 24.01
C HIS A 88 -3.31 3.63 23.00
N THR A 89 -3.00 4.85 22.56
CA THR A 89 -3.90 5.67 21.73
C THR A 89 -3.73 5.49 20.22
N GLY A 90 -2.72 4.72 19.82
CA GLY A 90 -2.43 4.40 18.43
C GLY A 90 -1.79 3.02 18.29
N ILE A 91 -0.90 2.86 17.33
CA ILE A 91 -0.07 1.67 17.15
C ILE A 91 1.40 2.05 17.07
N ASP A 92 2.26 1.16 17.57
CA ASP A 92 3.72 1.31 17.41
C ASP A 92 4.17 0.37 16.29
N LEU A 93 4.68 0.97 15.22
CA LEU A 93 5.16 0.29 14.02
C LEU A 93 6.68 0.21 14.04
N TYR A 94 7.18 -1.00 13.80
CA TYR A 94 8.59 -1.30 13.70
C TYR A 94 8.94 -1.76 12.30
N TRP A 95 10.15 -1.41 11.88
CA TRP A 95 10.71 -1.84 10.61
C TRP A 95 11.56 -3.08 10.86
N ASP A 96 11.21 -4.22 10.24
CA ASP A 96 12.06 -5.41 10.27
C ASP A 96 13.09 -5.30 9.14
N ASP A 97 14.20 -4.62 9.40
CA ASP A 97 15.41 -4.79 8.61
C ASP A 97 16.15 -5.99 9.20
N ASN A 98 16.49 -6.97 8.36
CA ASN A 98 16.98 -8.28 8.78
C ASN A 98 18.32 -8.27 9.55
N ASP A 99 18.89 -7.11 9.91
CA ASP A 99 20.22 -7.01 10.52
C ASP A 99 20.31 -6.03 11.70
N THR A 100 19.34 -5.12 11.91
CA THR A 100 19.27 -4.23 13.07
C THR A 100 17.83 -3.99 13.49
N GLU A 101 17.46 -4.24 14.76
CA GLU A 101 16.12 -3.95 15.32
C GLU A 101 15.82 -2.42 15.42
N GLY A 102 16.37 -1.60 14.53
CA GLY A 102 16.24 -0.16 14.52
C GLY A 102 15.28 0.31 13.43
N THR A 103 14.10 0.80 13.82
CA THR A 103 13.23 1.56 12.90
C THR A 103 13.80 2.95 12.58
N ALA A 104 14.85 3.40 13.27
CA ALA A 104 15.44 4.71 13.10
C ALA A 104 15.87 4.97 11.64
N GLY A 105 15.56 6.15 11.12
CA GLY A 105 15.86 6.52 9.74
C GLY A 105 14.89 5.96 8.70
N ALA A 106 13.96 5.08 9.07
CA ALA A 106 12.94 4.57 8.16
C ALA A 106 12.10 5.71 7.59
N PRO A 107 11.83 5.73 6.27
CA PRO A 107 10.99 6.77 5.67
C PRO A 107 9.54 6.61 6.14
N VAL A 108 8.94 7.72 6.58
CA VAL A 108 7.55 7.80 7.01
C VAL A 108 6.75 8.52 5.94
N TYR A 109 5.67 7.89 5.51
CA TYR A 109 4.82 8.37 4.42
C TYR A 109 3.45 8.81 4.95
N ALA A 110 2.84 9.76 4.26
CA ALA A 110 1.46 10.14 4.54
C ALA A 110 0.52 8.97 4.23
N ALA A 111 0.00 8.33 5.28
CA ALA A 111 -1.01 7.27 5.19
C ALA A 111 -2.25 7.66 4.37
N LEU A 112 -2.58 8.95 4.33
CA LEU A 112 -3.74 9.55 3.69
C LEU A 112 -3.34 10.92 3.12
N SER A 113 -3.93 11.33 2.00
CA SER A 113 -3.82 12.72 1.54
C SER A 113 -4.44 13.66 2.58
N GLY A 114 -3.81 14.80 2.85
CA GLY A 114 -4.24 15.68 3.91
C GLY A 114 -3.54 17.03 3.95
N VAL A 115 -3.84 17.81 4.98
CA VAL A 115 -3.22 19.11 5.25
C VAL A 115 -2.42 19.03 6.53
N VAL A 116 -1.18 19.50 6.51
CA VAL A 116 -0.33 19.57 7.70
C VAL A 116 -0.89 20.61 8.67
N VAL A 117 -1.30 20.18 9.86
CA VAL A 117 -1.89 21.05 10.89
C VAL A 117 -1.05 21.17 12.16
N CYS A 118 -0.05 20.31 12.35
CA CYS A 118 0.89 20.36 13.47
C CYS A 118 2.29 19.94 13.04
N LEU A 119 3.28 20.76 13.41
CA LEU A 119 4.73 20.52 13.28
C LEU A 119 5.44 21.14 14.49
N PRO A 120 5.32 20.54 15.68
CA PRO A 120 5.94 21.09 16.87
C PRO A 120 7.44 20.84 16.84
N SER A 121 8.22 21.84 17.27
CA SER A 121 9.68 21.79 17.29
C SER A 121 10.26 21.20 18.59
N THR A 122 9.41 20.75 19.52
CA THR A 122 9.83 20.37 20.87
C THR A 122 10.24 18.90 20.94
N SER A 123 11.28 18.62 21.74
CA SER A 123 11.80 17.28 22.04
C SER A 123 11.05 16.56 23.18
N PHE A 124 9.85 17.01 23.55
CA PHE A 124 9.08 16.42 24.65
C PHE A 124 8.31 15.20 24.14
N THR A 125 8.24 14.11 24.93
CA THR A 125 7.45 12.90 24.62
C THR A 125 6.04 13.28 24.14
N PRO A 126 5.57 12.81 22.97
CA PRO A 126 6.08 11.69 22.13
C PRO A 126 7.21 12.06 21.14
N GLY A 127 7.97 13.11 21.40
CA GLY A 127 9.00 13.65 20.51
C GLY A 127 8.39 14.58 19.47
N LYS A 128 9.14 14.83 18.40
CA LYS A 128 8.63 15.55 17.24
C LYS A 128 7.54 14.72 16.56
N VAL A 129 6.50 15.40 16.10
CA VAL A 129 5.37 14.77 15.41
C VAL A 129 5.04 15.50 14.12
N VAL A 130 4.34 14.80 13.23
CA VAL A 130 3.54 15.39 12.15
C VAL A 130 2.09 15.09 12.45
N VAL A 131 1.19 16.08 12.30
CA VAL A 131 -0.26 15.81 12.30
C VAL A 131 -0.85 16.31 11.00
N LEU A 132 -1.59 15.42 10.33
CA LEU A 132 -2.35 15.73 9.13
C LEU A 132 -3.83 15.75 9.45
N MET A 133 -4.54 16.74 8.91
CA MET A 133 -5.99 16.80 8.88
C MET A 133 -6.49 16.24 7.55
N HIS A 134 -7.49 15.38 7.64
CA HIS A 134 -8.17 14.73 6.53
C HIS A 134 -9.65 15.09 6.56
N LYS A 135 -10.35 14.75 5.47
CA LYS A 135 -11.81 14.84 5.38
C LYS A 135 -12.35 13.53 4.83
N ASP A 136 -13.39 13.00 5.48
CA ASP A 136 -14.13 11.86 4.93
C ASP A 136 -15.08 12.29 3.80
N LEU A 137 -15.84 11.33 3.24
CA LEU A 137 -16.83 11.63 2.19
C LEU A 137 -17.97 12.56 2.66
N ALA A 138 -18.28 12.56 3.94
CA ALA A 138 -19.27 13.46 4.53
C ALA A 138 -18.69 14.86 4.81
N GLY A 139 -17.38 15.06 4.58
CA GLY A 139 -16.65 16.29 4.88
C GLY A 139 -16.28 16.44 6.35
N ALA A 140 -16.49 15.42 7.18
CA ALA A 140 -16.09 15.43 8.58
C ALA A 140 -14.57 15.33 8.69
N GLU A 141 -14.00 16.14 9.59
CA GLU A 141 -12.56 16.20 9.79
C GLU A 141 -12.11 15.11 10.75
N PHE A 142 -10.98 14.49 10.40
CA PHE A 142 -10.25 13.58 11.28
C PHE A 142 -8.75 13.75 11.05
N TYR A 143 -7.95 13.19 11.93
CA TYR A 143 -6.52 13.50 12.02
C TYR A 143 -5.71 12.23 12.12
N SER A 144 -4.57 12.20 11.41
CA SER A 144 -3.52 11.22 11.63
C SER A 144 -2.31 11.88 12.30
N MET A 145 -1.72 11.19 13.27
CA MET A 145 -0.52 11.66 13.98
C MET A 145 0.62 10.67 13.77
N TYR A 146 1.79 11.20 13.45
CA TYR A 146 3.03 10.44 13.20
C TYR A 146 4.05 10.89 14.25
N GLY A 147 4.37 10.02 15.21
CA GLY A 147 5.19 10.31 16.39
C GLY A 147 6.54 9.62 16.36
N HIS A 148 7.46 10.14 17.18
CA HIS A 148 8.86 9.73 17.18
C HIS A 148 9.51 9.90 15.79
N VAL A 149 9.28 11.03 15.13
CA VAL A 149 9.76 11.29 13.76
C VAL A 149 10.62 12.54 13.67
N GLU A 150 11.46 12.63 12.65
CA GLU A 150 12.10 13.86 12.18
C GLU A 150 11.38 14.35 10.93
N PRO A 151 10.52 15.39 11.02
CA PRO A 151 9.76 15.89 9.88
C PRO A 151 10.68 16.33 8.73
N ALA A 152 10.24 16.08 7.50
CA ALA A 152 10.98 16.49 6.31
C ALA A 152 11.22 18.01 6.32
N SER A 153 12.45 18.42 5.98
CA SER A 153 12.88 19.83 6.08
C SER A 153 12.11 20.80 5.18
N TRP A 154 11.38 20.29 4.20
CA TRP A 154 10.50 21.05 3.30
C TRP A 154 9.05 21.13 3.78
N LEU A 155 8.64 20.31 4.75
CA LEU A 155 7.26 20.24 5.22
C LEU A 155 6.88 21.53 5.98
N ARG A 156 5.69 22.10 5.72
CA ARG A 156 5.20 23.34 6.34
C ARG A 156 3.78 23.20 6.85
N LEU A 157 3.42 23.98 7.87
CA LEU A 157 2.02 24.12 8.29
C LEU A 157 1.15 24.62 7.11
N ASN A 158 -0.07 24.11 7.03
CA ASN A 158 -1.04 24.32 5.95
C ASN A 158 -0.63 23.78 4.57
N GLN A 159 0.46 23.02 4.48
CA GLN A 159 0.84 22.33 3.26
C GLN A 159 -0.10 21.15 2.99
N VAL A 160 -0.50 20.97 1.73
CA VAL A 160 -1.17 19.74 1.28
C VAL A 160 -0.10 18.70 0.98
N VAL A 161 -0.31 17.48 1.48
CA VAL A 161 0.50 16.30 1.15
C VAL A 161 -0.40 15.23 0.56
N ASN A 162 0.13 14.44 -0.37
CA ASN A 162 -0.58 13.33 -0.98
C ASN A 162 -0.32 12.04 -0.21
N ARG A 163 -1.26 11.10 -0.28
CA ARG A 163 -1.02 9.74 0.21
C ARG A 163 0.25 9.15 -0.43
N GLY A 164 1.06 8.46 0.37
CA GLY A 164 2.33 7.88 -0.05
C GLY A 164 3.47 8.90 -0.22
N GLU A 165 3.22 10.20 0.02
CA GLU A 165 4.28 11.21 0.00
C GLU A 165 5.16 11.08 1.26
N PRO A 166 6.50 11.07 1.15
CA PRO A 166 7.37 10.99 2.31
C PRO A 166 7.28 12.30 3.11
N ILE A 167 6.93 12.21 4.39
CA ILE A 167 6.70 13.39 5.25
C ILE A 167 7.69 13.49 6.40
N ALA A 168 8.37 12.40 6.74
CA ALA A 168 9.34 12.37 7.81
C ALA A 168 10.26 11.14 7.68
N VAL A 169 11.20 11.01 8.61
CA VAL A 169 11.86 9.74 8.92
C VAL A 169 11.62 9.41 10.39
N VAL A 170 11.66 8.14 10.77
CA VAL A 170 11.62 7.77 12.20
C VAL A 170 12.87 8.32 12.88
N ALA A 171 12.69 9.04 13.98
CA ALA A 171 13.76 9.66 14.72
C ALA A 171 14.62 8.59 15.41
N GLU A 172 15.92 8.82 15.44
CA GLU A 172 16.82 8.05 16.27
C GLU A 172 16.62 8.44 17.74
N ASN A 173 16.47 7.45 18.62
CA ASN A 173 16.57 7.65 20.05
C ASN A 173 17.99 7.28 20.50
N PRO A 174 18.90 8.25 20.76
CA PRO A 174 20.28 7.94 21.09
C PRO A 174 20.43 7.19 22.41
N ASP A 175 19.46 7.31 23.33
CA ASP A 175 19.48 6.63 24.63
C ASP A 175 18.96 5.19 24.52
N GLU A 176 18.04 4.92 23.58
CA GLU A 176 17.43 3.61 23.37
C GLU A 176 17.22 3.32 21.87
N PRO A 177 18.31 3.13 21.08
CA PRO A 177 18.22 3.04 19.62
C PRO A 177 17.39 1.85 19.12
N LEU A 178 17.38 0.74 19.88
CA LEU A 178 16.57 -0.47 19.60
C LEU A 178 15.07 -0.29 19.91
N GLN A 179 14.69 0.86 20.46
CA GLN A 179 13.28 1.22 20.72
C GLN A 179 12.78 2.29 19.75
N ALA A 180 13.56 2.67 18.74
CA ALA A 180 13.07 3.57 17.70
C ALA A 180 11.89 2.89 16.96
N HIS A 181 10.78 3.61 16.85
CA HIS A 181 9.54 3.14 16.22
C HIS A 181 8.73 4.32 15.72
N LEU A 182 7.76 4.05 14.85
CA LEU A 182 6.75 5.03 14.49
C LEU A 182 5.52 4.83 15.37
N HIS A 183 5.15 5.84 16.16
CA HIS A 183 3.85 5.87 16.82
C HIS A 183 2.82 6.49 15.86
N PHE A 184 1.76 5.77 15.52
CA PHE A 184 0.75 6.20 14.56
C PHE A 184 -0.65 6.22 15.18
N GLU A 185 -1.30 7.38 15.19
CA GLU A 185 -2.66 7.55 15.73
C GLU A 185 -3.65 7.99 14.66
N LEU A 186 -4.92 7.64 14.87
CA LEU A 186 -6.08 8.27 14.23
C LEU A 186 -7.02 8.84 15.30
N ARG A 187 -7.56 10.05 15.07
CA ARG A 187 -8.43 10.74 16.05
C ARG A 187 -9.36 11.77 15.42
N SER A 188 -10.40 12.16 16.14
CA SER A 188 -11.41 13.13 15.66
C SER A 188 -11.16 14.59 16.06
N TRP A 189 -10.01 14.90 16.66
CA TRP A 189 -9.69 16.25 17.13
C TRP A 189 -8.25 16.69 16.74
N PRO A 190 -8.05 17.99 16.44
CA PRO A 190 -6.74 18.53 16.08
C PRO A 190 -5.82 18.68 17.30
N THR A 191 -6.43 19.05 18.44
CA THR A 191 -5.79 19.33 19.71
C THR A 191 -6.35 18.43 20.79
N SER A 192 -5.49 17.82 21.58
CA SER A 192 -5.87 16.88 22.61
C SER A 192 -6.71 17.54 23.68
N PRO A 193 -7.86 16.93 24.04
CA PRO A 193 -8.63 17.39 25.19
C PRO A 193 -7.88 17.14 26.51
N VAL A 194 -6.80 16.33 26.49
CA VAL A 194 -6.01 15.97 27.67
C VAL A 194 -4.83 16.93 27.86
N THR A 195 -4.02 17.13 26.82
CA THR A 195 -2.79 17.92 26.91
C THR A 195 -2.94 19.37 26.43
N ASN A 196 -4.05 19.70 25.76
CA ASN A 196 -4.28 21.01 25.13
C ASN A 196 -3.18 21.40 24.12
N ASP A 197 -2.60 20.40 23.45
CA ASP A 197 -1.64 20.54 22.36
C ASP A 197 -2.03 19.61 21.19
N CYS A 198 -1.30 19.70 20.07
CA CYS A 198 -1.50 18.79 18.94
C CYS A 198 -0.63 17.51 19.01
N LEU A 199 0.11 17.28 20.09
CA LEU A 199 0.88 16.05 20.29
C LEU A 199 -0.07 14.94 20.72
N GLY A 200 -0.83 15.19 21.78
CA GLY A 200 -1.54 14.15 22.50
C GLY A 200 -0.64 13.40 23.50
N PRO A 201 -1.24 12.69 24.46
CA PRO A 201 -0.53 12.03 25.56
C PRO A 201 0.15 10.70 25.20
N GLY A 202 -0.04 10.13 24.01
CA GLY A 202 0.39 8.77 23.62
C GLY A 202 -0.34 7.62 24.34
N TYR A 203 -1.04 7.94 25.43
CA TYR A 203 -1.86 7.02 26.21
C TYR A 203 -3.11 7.73 26.72
N ALA A 204 -4.22 7.00 26.75
CA ALA A 204 -5.44 7.48 27.36
C ALA A 204 -5.20 7.74 28.87
N PRO A 205 -5.79 8.79 29.46
CA PRO A 205 -5.73 9.02 30.90
C PRO A 205 -6.23 7.81 31.70
N LEU A 206 -5.72 7.66 32.92
CA LEU A 206 -6.10 6.57 33.82
C LEU A 206 -7.63 6.50 34.01
N GLY A 207 -8.19 5.30 33.84
CA GLY A 207 -9.63 5.05 33.97
C GLY A 207 -10.47 5.44 32.75
N GLN A 208 -9.84 5.91 31.68
CA GLN A 208 -10.50 6.22 30.40
C GLN A 208 -9.99 5.27 29.31
N THR A 209 -10.83 5.03 28.30
CA THR A 209 -10.44 4.22 27.14
C THR A 209 -10.02 5.11 25.99
N ALA A 210 -9.10 4.63 25.14
CA ALA A 210 -8.68 5.37 23.95
C ALA A 210 -9.89 5.62 23.02
N ALA A 211 -10.69 4.58 22.77
CA ALA A 211 -11.92 4.70 21.98
C ALA A 211 -12.93 5.69 22.61
N GLY A 212 -13.08 5.68 23.93
CA GLY A 212 -14.00 6.59 24.66
C GLY A 212 -13.60 8.06 24.56
N LEU A 213 -12.35 8.35 24.18
CA LEU A 213 -11.83 9.69 23.95
C LEU A 213 -11.65 10.03 22.46
N ASN A 214 -12.27 9.23 21.60
CA ASN A 214 -12.31 9.39 20.14
C ASN A 214 -10.95 9.22 19.44
N TRP A 215 -10.06 8.40 19.99
CA TRP A 215 -9.06 7.74 19.15
C TRP A 215 -9.68 6.56 18.43
N TRP A 216 -9.23 6.30 17.22
CA TRP A 216 -9.69 5.21 16.37
C TRP A 216 -8.57 4.18 16.23
N ASP A 217 -8.93 2.90 16.15
CA ASP A 217 -7.97 1.85 15.85
C ASP A 217 -7.46 2.03 14.41
N PRO A 218 -6.16 2.33 14.20
CA PRO A 218 -5.61 2.52 12.87
C PRO A 218 -5.69 1.27 11.99
N VAL A 219 -5.66 0.08 12.58
CA VAL A 219 -5.76 -1.20 11.86
C VAL A 219 -7.17 -1.37 11.31
N ASP A 220 -8.18 -1.20 12.16
CA ASP A 220 -9.58 -1.31 11.74
C ASP A 220 -9.92 -0.21 10.73
N PHE A 221 -9.43 1.01 10.93
CA PHE A 221 -9.66 2.09 9.97
C PHE A 221 -9.05 1.73 8.61
N TYR A 222 -7.81 1.27 8.58
CA TYR A 222 -7.12 0.88 7.36
C TYR A 222 -7.91 -0.18 6.57
N TYR A 223 -8.33 -1.28 7.22
CA TYR A 223 -9.04 -2.34 6.50
C TYR A 223 -10.46 -1.95 6.08
N ASN A 224 -11.13 -1.05 6.81
CA ASN A 224 -12.44 -0.51 6.40
C ASN A 224 -12.33 0.56 5.29
N HIS A 225 -11.17 1.18 5.11
CA HIS A 225 -10.96 2.29 4.17
C HIS A 225 -9.98 1.96 3.06
N ARG A 226 -9.46 0.73 2.96
CA ARG A 226 -8.66 0.28 1.82
C ARG A 226 -9.54 -0.58 0.91
N PRO A 227 -10.15 -0.04 -0.16
CA PRO A 227 -10.73 -0.90 -1.17
C PRO A 227 -9.60 -1.66 -1.83
N LEU A 228 -9.70 -2.98 -1.78
CA LEU A 228 -8.79 -3.85 -2.47
C LEU A 228 -8.96 -3.59 -3.97
N PRO A 229 -7.92 -3.17 -4.70
CA PRO A 229 -7.95 -3.32 -6.14
C PRO A 229 -8.17 -4.80 -6.46
N SER A 230 -8.82 -5.08 -7.59
CA SER A 230 -9.16 -6.42 -8.09
C SER A 230 -7.95 -7.32 -8.40
N SER A 231 -6.74 -6.89 -8.02
CA SER A 231 -5.46 -7.57 -8.20
C SER A 231 -4.50 -7.16 -7.08
N THR A 232 -4.93 -7.31 -5.83
CA THR A 232 -4.07 -7.04 -4.68
C THR A 232 -3.15 -8.23 -4.50
N VAL A 233 -1.83 -8.05 -4.53
CA VAL A 233 -0.89 -9.12 -4.22
C VAL A 233 -0.40 -8.93 -2.79
N ALA A 234 -0.68 -9.88 -1.90
CA ALA A 234 -0.06 -9.93 -0.57
C ALA A 234 1.17 -10.82 -0.62
N PHE A 235 2.25 -10.45 0.07
CA PHE A 235 3.41 -11.31 0.24
C PHE A 235 3.31 -12.01 1.59
N VAL A 236 3.48 -13.33 1.59
CA VAL A 236 3.53 -14.13 2.80
C VAL A 236 4.92 -14.71 2.89
N ASP A 237 5.72 -14.25 3.86
CA ASP A 237 7.14 -14.63 4.00
C ASP A 237 7.33 -15.95 4.78
N THR A 238 6.24 -16.51 5.31
CA THR A 238 6.20 -17.80 5.98
C THR A 238 5.18 -18.72 5.32
N GLU A 239 5.39 -20.03 5.44
CA GLU A 239 4.34 -21.01 5.13
C GLU A 239 3.05 -20.62 5.85
N PHE A 240 1.98 -20.45 5.08
CA PHE A 240 0.66 -20.11 5.61
C PHE A 240 -0.32 -21.24 5.36
N ARG A 241 -1.29 -21.33 6.26
CA ARG A 241 -2.39 -22.28 6.14
C ARG A 241 -3.56 -21.58 5.47
N LEU A 242 -3.91 -21.99 4.27
CA LEU A 242 -5.15 -21.57 3.63
C LEU A 242 -6.32 -22.21 4.38
N ARG A 243 -7.33 -21.43 4.75
CA ARG A 243 -8.47 -21.90 5.54
C ARG A 243 -9.79 -21.67 4.85
N ALA A 244 -10.79 -22.47 5.19
CA ALA A 244 -12.11 -22.39 4.57
C ALA A 244 -12.84 -21.07 4.89
N GLU A 245 -12.57 -20.49 6.05
CA GLU A 245 -13.24 -19.30 6.59
C GLU A 245 -12.25 -18.47 7.42
N PRO A 246 -12.49 -17.15 7.61
CA PRO A 246 -11.54 -16.25 8.24
C PRO A 246 -11.49 -16.45 9.77
N SER A 247 -10.87 -17.55 10.19
CA SER A 247 -10.74 -17.97 11.58
C SER A 247 -9.57 -18.93 11.79
N THR A 248 -8.90 -18.81 12.94
CA THR A 248 -7.81 -19.73 13.32
C THR A 248 -8.29 -21.14 13.63
N ASN A 249 -9.59 -21.30 13.91
CA ASN A 249 -10.24 -22.59 14.14
C ASN A 249 -10.87 -23.19 12.86
N ALA A 250 -10.94 -22.44 11.76
CA ALA A 250 -11.48 -22.94 10.51
C ALA A 250 -10.64 -24.08 9.93
N ASN A 251 -11.29 -24.98 9.19
CA ASN A 251 -10.65 -26.11 8.51
C ASN A 251 -9.52 -25.60 7.60
N ILE A 252 -8.36 -26.25 7.68
CA ILE A 252 -7.21 -25.98 6.83
C ILE A 252 -7.46 -26.65 5.48
N LEU A 253 -7.52 -25.85 4.42
CA LEU A 253 -7.66 -26.30 3.02
C LEU A 253 -6.31 -26.72 2.44
N SER A 254 -5.25 -25.96 2.74
CA SER A 254 -3.87 -26.29 2.37
C SER A 254 -2.92 -25.89 3.49
N SER A 255 -1.93 -26.73 3.80
CA SER A 255 -0.97 -26.51 4.89
C SER A 255 0.44 -26.13 4.45
N ASN A 256 0.76 -26.23 3.15
CA ASN A 256 2.12 -26.15 2.61
C ASN A 256 2.20 -25.15 1.45
N ASN A 257 1.62 -23.96 1.62
CA ASN A 257 1.74 -22.93 0.60
C ASN A 257 3.11 -22.24 0.76
N PRO A 258 3.96 -22.26 -0.29
CA PRO A 258 5.28 -21.65 -0.21
C PRO A 258 5.15 -20.15 0.04
N ALA A 259 6.14 -19.59 0.73
CA ALA A 259 6.27 -18.15 0.87
C ALA A 259 6.27 -17.50 -0.52
N GLY A 260 5.48 -16.45 -0.71
CA GLY A 260 5.32 -15.84 -2.02
C GLY A 260 4.15 -14.86 -2.14
N PRO A 261 4.00 -14.27 -3.33
CA PRO A 261 2.87 -13.42 -3.68
C PRO A 261 1.57 -14.24 -3.75
N VAL A 262 0.49 -13.66 -3.25
CA VAL A 262 -0.84 -14.26 -3.18
C VAL A 262 -1.87 -13.23 -3.66
N ASP A 263 -2.71 -13.62 -4.62
CA ASP A 263 -3.78 -12.77 -5.14
C ASP A 263 -4.93 -12.67 -4.13
N VAL A 264 -5.05 -11.50 -3.52
CA VAL A 264 -6.09 -11.13 -2.58
C VAL A 264 -7.34 -10.68 -3.34
N ALA A 265 -8.39 -11.48 -3.20
CA ALA A 265 -9.73 -11.26 -3.73
C ALA A 265 -10.63 -10.46 -2.78
N GLY A 266 -10.34 -10.50 -1.48
CA GLY A 266 -11.18 -9.90 -0.44
C GLY A 266 -10.44 -9.71 0.88
N VAL A 267 -10.99 -8.88 1.76
CA VAL A 267 -10.52 -8.70 3.14
C VAL A 267 -11.74 -8.78 4.03
N HIS A 268 -11.64 -9.60 5.06
CA HIS A 268 -12.74 -9.88 5.98
C HIS A 268 -12.23 -9.75 7.42
N PRO A 269 -13.01 -9.14 8.34
CA PRO A 269 -12.74 -9.29 9.76
C PRO A 269 -12.98 -10.75 10.17
N ASN A 270 -12.33 -11.21 11.24
CA ASN A 270 -12.59 -12.53 11.81
C ASN A 270 -14.06 -12.63 12.25
N THR A 271 -14.81 -13.55 11.64
CA THR A 271 -16.26 -13.69 11.86
C THR A 271 -16.63 -14.83 12.82
N VAL A 272 -15.70 -15.70 13.20
CA VAL A 272 -16.05 -17.01 13.80
C VAL A 272 -15.46 -17.20 15.20
N ASP A 273 -14.34 -16.57 15.51
CA ASP A 273 -13.74 -16.67 16.84
C ASP A 273 -14.08 -15.40 17.61
N ASN A 274 -14.70 -15.53 18.80
CA ASN A 274 -14.96 -14.45 19.78
C ASN A 274 -13.70 -13.68 20.24
N SER A 275 -12.57 -13.80 19.55
CA SER A 275 -11.61 -12.72 19.40
C SER A 275 -12.40 -11.44 19.05
N ASN A 276 -12.12 -10.32 19.71
CA ASN A 276 -12.95 -9.11 19.64
C ASN A 276 -12.87 -8.38 18.27
N GLY A 277 -12.98 -9.08 17.13
CA GLY A 277 -12.89 -8.51 15.79
C GLY A 277 -11.50 -8.00 15.40
N THR A 278 -10.46 -8.31 16.18
CA THR A 278 -9.12 -7.72 16.03
C THR A 278 -8.23 -8.40 14.98
N GLU A 279 -8.74 -9.44 14.32
CA GLU A 279 -8.00 -10.19 13.30
C GLU A 279 -8.65 -9.99 11.95
N TRP A 280 -7.84 -9.63 10.96
CA TRP A 280 -8.27 -9.44 9.59
C TRP A 280 -7.70 -10.57 8.72
N TRP A 281 -8.43 -10.94 7.69
CA TRP A 281 -8.15 -12.09 6.83
C TRP A 281 -8.24 -11.70 5.37
N TYR A 282 -7.27 -12.12 4.57
CA TYR A 282 -7.33 -12.05 3.12
C TYR A 282 -8.08 -13.25 2.57
N GLU A 283 -9.06 -13.02 1.72
CA GLU A 283 -9.59 -14.03 0.82
C GLU A 283 -8.67 -14.12 -0.40
N THR A 284 -8.28 -15.34 -0.76
CA THR A 284 -7.38 -15.62 -1.89
C THR A 284 -7.84 -16.88 -2.63
N TYR A 285 -7.42 -16.97 -3.88
CA TYR A 285 -7.50 -18.21 -4.66
C TYR A 285 -6.13 -18.90 -4.65
N PHE A 286 -6.12 -20.22 -4.57
CA PHE A 286 -4.90 -21.02 -4.73
C PHE A 286 -5.18 -22.09 -5.80
N GLU A 287 -4.26 -22.23 -6.76
CA GLU A 287 -4.35 -23.20 -7.86
C GLU A 287 -5.72 -23.21 -8.57
N ASP A 288 -6.24 -22.01 -8.87
CA ASP A 288 -7.39 -21.74 -9.73
C ASP A 288 -8.79 -22.30 -9.33
N GLU A 289 -8.95 -23.07 -8.23
CA GLU A 289 -10.25 -23.71 -7.97
C GLU A 289 -10.80 -23.63 -6.53
N GLN A 290 -10.01 -23.25 -5.51
CA GLN A 290 -10.53 -23.12 -4.14
C GLN A 290 -10.25 -21.76 -3.53
N ALA A 291 -11.33 -20.98 -3.33
CA ALA A 291 -11.31 -19.81 -2.48
C ALA A 291 -11.04 -20.23 -1.04
N GLY A 292 -10.08 -19.57 -0.41
CA GLY A 292 -9.83 -19.72 1.01
C GLY A 292 -9.41 -18.39 1.60
N THR A 293 -9.20 -18.39 2.90
CA THR A 293 -8.75 -17.23 3.65
C THR A 293 -7.42 -17.50 4.30
N VAL A 294 -6.59 -16.47 4.34
CA VAL A 294 -5.32 -16.46 5.06
C VAL A 294 -5.36 -15.28 6.01
N PRO A 295 -4.79 -15.40 7.22
CA PRO A 295 -4.73 -14.27 8.13
C PRO A 295 -3.94 -13.14 7.47
N ALA A 296 -4.55 -11.95 7.35
CA ALA A 296 -3.85 -10.73 6.98
C ALA A 296 -2.88 -10.28 8.07
N TYR A 297 -3.05 -10.89 9.25
CA TYR A 297 -2.36 -10.61 10.48
C TYR A 297 -2.16 -11.92 11.25
N VAL A 298 -0.91 -12.37 11.41
CA VAL A 298 -0.58 -13.57 12.22
C VAL A 298 0.17 -13.13 13.48
N PRO A 299 -0.49 -13.06 14.65
CA PRO A 299 0.21 -12.85 15.90
C PRO A 299 1.23 -13.98 16.15
N GLY A 300 2.52 -13.64 16.26
CA GLY A 300 3.55 -14.52 16.81
C GLY A 300 4.36 -15.41 15.85
N ALA A 301 4.43 -15.12 14.55
CA ALA A 301 5.26 -15.89 13.62
C ALA A 301 6.76 -15.50 13.65
N ARG A 302 7.45 -15.70 14.78
CA ARG A 302 8.85 -16.19 14.85
C ARG A 302 8.99 -17.02 16.13
N PRO A 303 9.68 -18.17 16.12
CA PRO A 303 10.01 -18.88 17.35
C PRO A 303 11.01 -18.05 18.16
N GLU A 304 10.64 -17.77 19.42
CA GLU A 304 11.41 -17.30 20.59
C GLU A 304 12.90 -16.86 20.45
N PRO A 305 13.30 -15.79 21.17
CA PRO A 305 13.70 -16.04 22.56
C PRO A 305 13.10 -15.06 23.59
N GLN A 306 12.51 -15.66 24.63
CA GLN A 306 12.36 -15.17 26.01
C GLN A 306 11.69 -13.82 26.31
N ALA A 307 10.54 -13.95 27.00
CA ALA A 307 9.91 -13.02 27.94
C ALA A 307 9.49 -11.62 27.42
N GLY A 308 8.23 -11.54 26.97
CA GLY A 308 7.42 -10.31 27.10
C GLY A 308 7.14 -9.51 25.84
N PHE A 309 7.57 -9.97 24.65
CA PHE A 309 7.37 -9.25 23.40
C PHE A 309 6.43 -10.00 22.45
N TYR A 310 5.22 -9.46 22.27
CA TYR A 310 4.28 -9.89 21.22
C TYR A 310 4.41 -8.94 20.02
N GLY A 311 5.50 -9.07 19.25
CA GLY A 311 5.61 -8.40 17.95
C GLY A 311 4.72 -9.10 16.93
N THR A 312 3.99 -8.34 16.10
CA THR A 312 3.16 -8.94 15.05
C THR A 312 3.40 -8.35 13.68
N TYR A 313 3.76 -9.22 12.75
CA TYR A 313 4.03 -8.84 11.38
C TYR A 313 2.77 -8.40 10.65
N LEU A 314 2.84 -7.22 10.08
CA LEU A 314 1.87 -6.66 9.18
C LEU A 314 2.47 -6.84 7.78
N HIS A 315 2.35 -8.04 7.21
CA HIS A 315 2.77 -8.26 5.82
C HIS A 315 1.61 -7.92 4.89
N VAL A 316 1.36 -6.63 4.75
CA VAL A 316 0.67 -6.11 3.58
C VAL A 316 1.71 -5.36 2.80
N GLY A 317 2.55 -6.09 2.07
CA GLY A 317 3.26 -5.48 0.97
C GLY A 317 2.21 -4.92 0.02
N GLU A 318 2.26 -3.62 -0.24
CA GLU A 318 1.51 -3.04 -1.34
C GLU A 318 1.69 -3.85 -2.63
N VAL A 319 0.54 -4.20 -3.19
CA VAL A 319 0.23 -4.15 -4.62
C VAL A 319 1.24 -3.27 -5.33
N ARG A 320 1.89 -3.77 -6.39
CA ARG A 320 2.70 -2.89 -7.21
C ARG A 320 1.83 -1.69 -7.61
N HIS A 321 2.13 -0.51 -7.08
CA HIS A 321 1.89 0.75 -7.78
C HIS A 321 2.85 0.77 -8.96
N LEU A 322 2.53 -0.05 -9.97
CA LEU A 322 2.94 0.21 -11.33
C LEU A 322 2.41 1.62 -11.62
N ASP A 323 3.31 2.55 -11.93
CA ASP A 323 3.08 4.00 -12.02
C ASP A 323 1.61 4.36 -12.37
N THR A 324 0.93 5.06 -11.46
CA THR A 324 -0.42 5.61 -11.68
C THR A 324 -0.44 6.75 -12.70
N ALA A 325 0.73 7.14 -13.24
CA ALA A 325 0.84 8.14 -14.30
C ALA A 325 0.17 7.71 -15.61
N CYS A 326 -0.11 6.41 -15.81
CA CYS A 326 -0.77 5.91 -17.01
C CYS A 326 -2.19 5.41 -16.70
N GLN A 327 -3.20 6.20 -17.06
CA GLN A 327 -4.57 5.73 -17.19
C GLN A 327 -4.92 5.57 -18.67
N CYS A 328 -4.95 4.33 -19.15
CA CYS A 328 -5.31 4.01 -20.52
C CYS A 328 -6.83 3.82 -20.64
N ALA A 329 -7.51 4.87 -21.05
CA ALA A 329 -8.95 4.83 -21.31
C ALA A 329 -9.29 4.08 -22.61
N PHE A 330 -10.56 3.68 -22.74
CA PHE A 330 -11.15 3.12 -23.95
C PHE A 330 -10.56 1.78 -24.44
N GLY A 331 -9.88 1.04 -23.58
CA GLY A 331 -9.43 -0.32 -23.88
C GLY A 331 -10.60 -1.31 -23.91
N GLN A 332 -10.44 -2.39 -24.69
CA GLN A 332 -11.32 -3.56 -24.64
C GLN A 332 -10.45 -4.82 -24.52
N ASP A 333 -10.90 -5.79 -23.74
CA ASP A 333 -10.24 -7.09 -23.67
C ASP A 333 -10.63 -8.01 -24.85
N GLN A 334 -10.05 -9.20 -24.90
CA GLN A 334 -10.31 -10.22 -25.92
C GLN A 334 -11.78 -10.64 -26.05
N HIS A 335 -12.57 -10.46 -25.00
CA HIS A 335 -14.01 -10.74 -24.99
C HIS A 335 -14.86 -9.50 -25.33
N ARG A 336 -14.22 -8.42 -25.81
CA ARG A 336 -14.82 -7.11 -26.11
C ARG A 336 -15.42 -6.42 -24.88
N ARG A 337 -14.97 -6.77 -23.67
CA ARG A 337 -15.41 -6.09 -22.45
C ARG A 337 -14.60 -4.80 -22.29
N PRO A 338 -15.24 -3.65 -22.00
CA PRO A 338 -14.52 -2.39 -21.79
C PRO A 338 -13.65 -2.47 -20.53
N ILE A 339 -12.41 -2.00 -20.65
CA ILE A 339 -11.44 -1.90 -19.54
C ILE A 339 -11.58 -0.50 -18.96
N HIS A 340 -12.01 -0.41 -17.70
CA HIS A 340 -12.17 0.87 -17.03
C HIS A 340 -10.79 1.50 -16.76
N SER A 341 -10.62 2.78 -17.09
CA SER A 341 -9.33 3.49 -16.95
C SER A 341 -8.73 3.45 -15.54
N SER A 342 -9.57 3.37 -14.50
CA SER A 342 -9.11 3.23 -13.10
C SER A 342 -8.49 1.86 -12.78
N LEU A 343 -8.61 0.87 -13.67
CA LEU A 343 -8.00 -0.45 -13.54
C LEU A 343 -6.62 -0.54 -14.23
N THR A 344 -6.24 0.50 -14.96
CA THR A 344 -5.00 0.53 -15.74
C THR A 344 -3.89 1.29 -15.03
N TYR A 345 -2.65 0.93 -15.33
CA TYR A 345 -1.42 1.52 -14.80
C TYR A 345 -0.28 1.37 -15.83
N CYS A 346 0.86 2.04 -15.66
CA CYS A 346 1.97 1.89 -16.62
C CYS A 346 2.51 0.45 -16.61
N GLY A 347 2.60 -0.18 -17.77
CA GLY A 347 2.97 -1.60 -17.87
C GLY A 347 1.78 -2.55 -17.73
N TYR A 348 0.54 -2.06 -17.61
CA TYR A 348 -0.65 -2.93 -17.61
C TYR A 348 -0.78 -3.64 -18.96
N HIS A 349 -0.72 -4.98 -18.96
CA HIS A 349 -0.83 -5.79 -20.16
C HIS A 349 -2.24 -6.35 -20.31
N VAL A 350 -2.77 -6.32 -21.53
CA VAL A 350 -4.06 -6.94 -21.83
C VAL A 350 -4.06 -7.52 -23.24
N CYS A 351 -4.84 -8.58 -23.42
CA CYS A 351 -5.20 -9.03 -24.74
C CYS A 351 -6.33 -8.18 -25.31
N GLY A 352 -6.12 -7.55 -26.46
CA GLY A 352 -7.12 -6.79 -27.18
C GLY A 352 -8.16 -7.68 -27.88
N ALA A 353 -9.30 -7.08 -28.24
CA ALA A 353 -10.38 -7.73 -29.00
C ALA A 353 -9.97 -8.25 -30.40
N ASP A 354 -8.82 -7.82 -30.89
CA ASP A 354 -8.17 -8.25 -32.13
C ASP A 354 -7.21 -9.44 -31.94
N ASN A 355 -7.15 -10.01 -30.74
CA ASN A 355 -6.26 -11.09 -30.33
C ASN A 355 -4.76 -10.72 -30.34
N PHE A 356 -4.43 -9.45 -30.09
CA PHE A 356 -3.05 -9.00 -29.88
C PHE A 356 -2.84 -8.35 -28.52
N ALA A 357 -1.63 -8.46 -27.98
CA ALA A 357 -1.25 -7.88 -26.71
C ALA A 357 -1.06 -6.36 -26.82
N TYR A 358 -1.50 -5.67 -25.77
CA TYR A 358 -1.33 -4.24 -25.57
C TYR A 358 -0.71 -3.96 -24.20
N GLU A 359 0.16 -2.96 -24.12
CA GLU A 359 0.71 -2.43 -22.87
C GLU A 359 0.21 -0.99 -22.66
N CYS A 360 -0.29 -0.69 -21.47
CA CYS A 360 -0.63 0.68 -21.10
C CYS A 360 0.65 1.48 -20.79
N ARG A 361 0.85 2.61 -21.47
CA ARG A 361 1.96 3.55 -21.24
C ARG A 361 1.42 4.97 -21.01
N ALA A 362 2.33 5.92 -20.74
CA ALA A 362 1.94 7.31 -20.46
C ALA A 362 1.25 7.98 -21.66
N SER A 363 1.49 7.45 -22.86
CA SER A 363 0.86 7.85 -24.11
C SER A 363 -0.47 7.13 -24.41
N GLY A 364 -0.94 6.23 -23.55
CA GLY A 364 -2.09 5.35 -23.79
C GLY A 364 -1.69 3.91 -24.14
N TRP A 365 -2.62 3.16 -24.74
CA TRP A 365 -2.40 1.77 -25.17
C TRP A 365 -1.35 1.68 -26.28
N VAL A 366 -0.35 0.83 -26.09
CA VAL A 366 0.70 0.54 -27.08
C VAL A 366 0.58 -0.90 -27.54
N TYR A 367 0.35 -1.08 -28.84
CA TYR A 367 0.30 -2.37 -29.51
C TYR A 367 1.65 -3.09 -29.46
N LYS A 368 1.64 -4.40 -29.22
CA LYS A 368 2.86 -5.20 -29.08
C LYS A 368 3.19 -6.14 -30.23
N ASP A 369 2.31 -6.27 -31.23
CA ASP A 369 2.49 -7.22 -32.35
C ASP A 369 2.76 -8.66 -31.88
N ILE A 370 2.21 -9.02 -30.71
CA ILE A 370 2.28 -10.35 -30.12
C ILE A 370 0.84 -10.84 -30.02
N PRO A 371 0.45 -11.91 -30.72
CA PRO A 371 -0.86 -12.53 -30.54
C PRO A 371 -1.05 -12.98 -29.09
N CYS A 372 -2.25 -12.87 -28.52
CA CYS A 372 -2.44 -13.22 -27.11
C CYS A 372 -2.33 -14.71 -26.82
N ASP A 373 -2.63 -15.52 -27.84
CA ASP A 373 -2.40 -16.97 -27.83
C ASP A 373 -0.97 -17.33 -28.24
N ALA A 374 -0.09 -16.35 -28.49
CA ALA A 374 1.33 -16.61 -28.68
C ALA A 374 2.02 -16.61 -27.31
N PRO A 375 2.38 -17.78 -26.76
CA PRO A 375 3.26 -17.81 -25.60
C PRO A 375 4.59 -17.11 -25.96
N PRO A 376 5.31 -16.53 -24.97
CA PRO A 376 6.56 -15.82 -25.23
C PRO A 376 7.49 -16.68 -26.09
N THR A 377 7.83 -16.19 -27.29
CA THR A 377 8.64 -16.94 -28.24
C THR A 377 10.09 -16.94 -27.76
N CYS A 378 10.47 -18.00 -27.07
CA CYS A 378 11.86 -18.38 -26.91
C CYS A 378 12.28 -19.15 -28.17
N PRO A 379 13.32 -18.73 -28.91
CA PRO A 379 13.71 -19.37 -30.16
C PRO A 379 14.48 -20.68 -29.89
N CYS A 380 13.82 -21.69 -29.33
CA CYS A 380 14.42 -23.00 -29.13
C CYS A 380 14.23 -23.82 -30.40
N GLY A 381 15.18 -23.70 -31.34
CA GLY A 381 15.24 -24.53 -32.55
C GLY A 381 16.14 -25.75 -32.40
N ASP A 382 16.19 -26.58 -33.44
CA ASP A 382 17.20 -27.62 -33.65
C ASP A 382 17.30 -28.70 -32.56
N PHE A 383 16.18 -28.98 -31.88
CA PHE A 383 16.08 -30.06 -30.90
C PHE A 383 15.11 -31.15 -31.37
N ALA A 384 15.39 -32.40 -31.02
CA ALA A 384 14.52 -33.52 -31.32
C ALA A 384 14.01 -34.16 -30.02
N ASP A 385 12.69 -34.15 -29.84
CA ASP A 385 12.06 -34.95 -28.81
C ASP A 385 11.91 -36.40 -29.27
N MET A 386 11.31 -37.24 -28.44
CA MET A 386 11.06 -38.65 -28.76
C MET A 386 10.17 -38.89 -30.00
N TYR A 387 9.53 -37.85 -30.55
CA TYR A 387 8.68 -37.91 -31.74
C TYR A 387 9.32 -37.27 -32.98
N GLY A 388 10.45 -36.58 -32.84
CA GLY A 388 11.23 -36.02 -33.95
C GLY A 388 11.68 -34.59 -33.72
N ALA A 389 12.16 -33.93 -34.79
CA ALA A 389 12.63 -32.56 -34.73
C ALA A 389 11.48 -31.57 -34.44
N ILE A 390 11.72 -30.64 -33.52
CA ILE A 390 10.80 -29.56 -33.17
C ILE A 390 11.22 -28.30 -33.93
N GLU A 391 10.32 -27.76 -34.75
CA GLU A 391 10.55 -26.51 -35.47
C GLU A 391 10.56 -25.31 -34.50
N ALA A 392 11.50 -24.38 -34.68
CA ALA A 392 11.68 -23.23 -33.78
C ALA A 392 10.46 -22.29 -33.68
N ASN A 393 9.56 -22.32 -34.66
CA ASN A 393 8.30 -21.56 -34.63
C ASN A 393 7.17 -22.29 -33.88
N LYS A 394 7.43 -23.50 -33.35
CA LYS A 394 6.50 -24.29 -32.54
C LYS A 394 6.92 -24.35 -31.07
N THR A 395 7.96 -23.61 -30.67
CA THR A 395 8.48 -23.59 -29.30
C THR A 395 8.09 -22.32 -28.56
N TYR A 396 8.07 -22.42 -27.23
CA TYR A 396 7.71 -21.33 -26.34
C TYR A 396 8.44 -21.42 -25.00
N CYS A 397 8.65 -20.28 -24.33
CA CYS A 397 9.36 -20.28 -23.05
C CYS A 397 8.61 -21.11 -22.00
N GLY A 398 9.33 -21.98 -21.29
CA GLY A 398 8.76 -22.93 -20.33
C GLY A 398 8.22 -24.21 -20.99
N MET A 399 8.27 -24.35 -22.32
CA MET A 399 7.93 -25.61 -22.99
C MET A 399 8.87 -26.72 -22.52
N ARG A 400 8.33 -27.82 -22.01
CA ARG A 400 9.11 -28.97 -21.55
C ARG A 400 8.93 -30.15 -22.50
N VAL A 401 10.02 -30.76 -22.93
CA VAL A 401 10.02 -31.92 -23.83
C VAL A 401 10.96 -33.00 -23.35
N CYS A 402 10.71 -34.24 -23.77
CA CYS A 402 11.58 -35.36 -23.49
C CYS A 402 12.63 -35.53 -24.58
N GLY A 403 13.90 -35.43 -24.19
CA GLY A 403 15.03 -35.58 -25.12
C GLY A 403 15.08 -36.97 -25.73
N SER A 404 15.20 -37.04 -27.06
CA SER A 404 15.25 -38.31 -27.81
C SER A 404 16.44 -39.21 -27.46
N THR A 405 17.51 -38.65 -26.88
CA THR A 405 18.80 -39.34 -26.75
C THR A 405 19.15 -39.80 -25.34
N ASN A 406 18.48 -39.30 -24.29
CA ASN A 406 18.94 -39.51 -22.91
C ASN A 406 17.84 -39.57 -21.83
N ASP A 407 16.56 -39.66 -22.18
CA ASP A 407 15.44 -39.77 -21.22
C ASP A 407 15.38 -38.60 -20.21
N ARG A 408 15.90 -37.44 -20.60
CA ARG A 408 15.92 -36.21 -19.79
C ARG A 408 14.86 -35.23 -20.28
N ILE A 409 14.29 -34.48 -19.33
CA ILE A 409 13.40 -33.36 -19.66
C ILE A 409 14.25 -32.14 -20.03
N TYR A 410 13.89 -31.45 -21.11
CA TYR A 410 14.47 -30.19 -21.53
C TYR A 410 13.41 -29.10 -21.47
N GLU A 411 13.77 -27.94 -20.95
CA GLU A 411 12.90 -26.76 -20.91
C GLU A 411 13.42 -25.70 -21.87
N CYS A 412 12.53 -25.15 -22.70
CA CYS A 412 12.85 -24.06 -23.59
C CYS A 412 12.94 -22.75 -22.79
N THR A 413 14.14 -22.16 -22.74
CA THR A 413 14.42 -20.88 -22.06
C THR A 413 14.81 -19.80 -23.07
N ASP A 414 15.04 -18.58 -22.60
CA ASP A 414 15.56 -17.47 -23.40
C ASP A 414 16.95 -17.74 -24.00
N SER A 415 17.68 -18.70 -23.42
CA SER A 415 18.99 -19.17 -23.87
C SER A 415 18.96 -20.46 -24.71
N GLY A 416 17.78 -21.02 -25.00
CA GLY A 416 17.59 -22.28 -25.72
C GLY A 416 17.14 -23.43 -24.79
N TRP A 417 17.30 -24.67 -25.25
CA TRP A 417 16.92 -25.87 -24.50
C TRP A 417 17.88 -26.12 -23.33
N VAL A 418 17.36 -26.11 -22.10
CA VAL A 418 18.10 -26.37 -20.88
C VAL A 418 17.64 -27.69 -20.27
N GLU A 419 18.59 -28.61 -20.06
CA GLU A 419 18.32 -29.90 -19.42
C GLU A 419 17.87 -29.71 -17.96
N GLN A 420 16.83 -30.44 -17.58
CA GLN A 420 16.27 -30.47 -16.24
C GLN A 420 16.71 -31.73 -15.50
N ALA A 421 16.80 -31.66 -14.17
CA ALA A 421 17.21 -32.79 -13.34
C ALA A 421 16.27 -34.00 -13.41
N ALA A 422 15.04 -33.81 -13.90
CA ALA A 422 14.00 -34.83 -13.97
C ALA A 422 14.18 -35.79 -15.17
N SER A 423 13.83 -37.05 -14.93
CA SER A 423 13.71 -38.11 -15.94
C SER A 423 12.33 -38.03 -16.61
N CYS A 424 12.24 -38.52 -17.85
CA CYS A 424 10.96 -38.61 -18.57
C CYS A 424 10.05 -39.74 -18.06
N ASN A 425 10.60 -40.65 -17.25
CA ASN A 425 9.89 -41.72 -16.55
C ASN A 425 9.79 -41.47 -15.04
#